data_AF-A0A5M3W276-F1
#
_entry.id   AF-A0A5M3W276-F1
#
_cell.length_a   1.000
_cell.length_b   1.000
_cell.length_c   1.000
_cell.angle_alpha   90.00
_cell.angle_beta   90.00
_cell.angle_gamma   90.00
#
_symmetry.space_group_name_H-M   'P 1'
#
loop_
_entity.id
_entity.type
_entity.pdbx_description
1 polymer ?
#
loop_
_entity_poly.entity_id
_entity_poly.type
_entity_poly.pdbx_seq_one_letter_code
_entity_poly.pdbx_strand_id
1 'polypeptide(L)'
;MSELEVELRRAMAEETAELRISPDLVDRVVRGSQWRRRARAKLVAAALALFVAAGAGPAYLVATRGDDVVVEDVHAEINGVEIRYLPEGLGRPERAESTLGGLPGAALRWSDGDRWAEISVYRTGRRMQDGLDLLALNAMTESRTSADAVISTDGTDRMWVPQAGMLLRVTTSPSIKDELDRIASGMRVWWKGDIGDVRVTYMPDGWRSPDEIVPVNDGLARRWTFDGAGEVTVEVVYGLRAKDLKSLQEVSWPTNEQLVDLRRASVRGAEAVEGRVVGAERGPDKGRMRLWVVRPGLGVRIWASGSTSADLPRISEGIETIATTFSDSVDGMPLPALPLELRIGEETQELGQDWRGSTRYWGSRPGQGAHVAMSVYRGQAIRSEPWLRDIPAAEKEPAAVGGVAGTLLTWSETRRVNGGPRLLMGRRFVWTTETGLAIVITTVVDSLSSTAYASTDLDSVVRSVHERMSVP
;
A
#
# COMPACT_ATOMS: atom_id res chain seq x y z
N MET A 1 -12.39 -63.52 -9.80
CA MET A 1 -11.31 -62.52 -9.68
C MET A 1 -10.36 -62.79 -10.83
N SER A 2 -10.16 -61.81 -11.71
CA SER A 2 -9.29 -61.96 -12.87
C SER A 2 -7.83 -61.96 -12.45
N GLU A 3 -7.01 -62.75 -13.15
CA GLU A 3 -5.56 -62.86 -12.96
C GLU A 3 -4.87 -61.49 -12.91
N LEU A 4 -5.38 -60.55 -13.72
CA LEU A 4 -4.94 -59.16 -13.78
C LEU A 4 -5.13 -58.37 -12.47
N GLU A 5 -6.15 -58.71 -11.67
CA GLU A 5 -6.39 -58.04 -10.38
C GLU A 5 -5.42 -58.55 -9.31
N VAL A 6 -5.02 -59.82 -9.40
CA VAL A 6 -4.01 -60.42 -8.54
C VAL A 6 -2.62 -59.86 -8.89
N GLU A 7 -2.34 -59.70 -10.17
CA GLU A 7 -1.08 -59.14 -10.66
C GLU A 7 -0.96 -57.64 -10.31
N LEU A 8 -2.04 -56.88 -10.42
CA LEU A 8 -2.06 -55.47 -10.00
C LEU A 8 -1.87 -55.31 -8.49
N ARG A 9 -2.52 -56.15 -7.67
CA ARG A 9 -2.33 -56.13 -6.22
C ARG A 9 -0.91 -56.54 -5.81
N ARG A 10 -0.29 -57.46 -6.55
CA ARG A 10 1.09 -57.88 -6.30
C ARG A 10 2.09 -56.79 -6.69
N ALA A 11 1.90 -56.15 -7.83
CA ALA A 11 2.72 -55.02 -8.26
C ALA A 11 2.61 -53.83 -7.28
N MET A 12 1.41 -53.48 -6.83
CA MET A 12 1.21 -52.43 -5.82
C MET A 12 1.83 -52.79 -4.46
N ALA A 13 1.80 -54.07 -4.08
CA ALA A 13 2.41 -54.53 -2.83
C ALA A 13 3.96 -54.51 -2.89
N GLU A 14 4.56 -54.82 -4.05
CA GLU A 14 6.01 -54.69 -4.26
C GLU A 14 6.45 -53.23 -4.30
N GLU A 15 5.68 -52.36 -4.98
CA GLU A 15 5.98 -50.92 -5.06
C GLU A 15 5.83 -50.21 -3.69
N THR A 16 4.91 -50.68 -2.85
CA THR A 16 4.77 -50.18 -1.47
C THR A 16 5.77 -50.78 -0.48
N ALA A 17 6.40 -51.92 -0.79
CA ALA A 17 7.44 -52.52 0.04
C ALA A 17 8.81 -51.82 -0.11
N GLU A 18 9.09 -51.23 -1.27
CA GLU A 18 10.31 -50.42 -1.50
C GLU A 18 10.24 -49.02 -0.88
N LEU A 19 9.03 -48.47 -0.73
CA LEU A 19 8.80 -47.23 0.00
C LEU A 19 8.84 -47.48 1.52
N ARG A 20 10.05 -47.59 2.08
CA ARG A 20 10.29 -47.46 3.54
C ARG A 20 9.96 -46.03 3.99
N ILE A 21 8.67 -45.72 4.08
CA ILE A 21 8.16 -44.51 4.72
C ILE A 21 8.28 -44.73 6.23
N SER A 22 9.12 -43.90 6.86
CA SER A 22 9.31 -43.93 8.31
C SER A 22 7.96 -43.79 9.04
N PRO A 23 7.63 -44.64 10.04
CA PRO A 23 6.36 -44.62 10.79
C PRO A 23 6.01 -43.25 11.41
N ASP A 24 7.00 -42.38 11.56
CA ASP A 24 6.87 -41.03 12.11
C ASP A 24 6.05 -40.08 11.20
N LEU A 25 5.97 -40.34 9.89
CA LEU A 25 5.21 -39.47 8.96
C LEU A 25 3.69 -39.60 9.13
N VAL A 26 3.19 -40.82 9.38
CA VAL A 26 1.76 -41.06 9.59
C VAL A 26 1.32 -40.41 10.90
N ASP A 27 2.13 -40.54 11.94
CA ASP A 27 1.87 -39.97 13.25
C ASP A 27 1.86 -38.43 13.24
N ARG A 28 2.73 -37.83 12.42
CA ARG A 28 2.83 -36.37 12.26
C ARG A 28 1.66 -35.79 11.45
N VAL A 29 1.14 -36.53 10.46
CA VAL A 29 -0.05 -36.13 9.68
C VAL A 29 -1.33 -36.25 10.50
N VAL A 30 -1.47 -37.31 11.31
CA VAL A 30 -2.64 -37.46 12.19
C VAL A 30 -2.65 -36.35 13.26
N ARG A 31 -1.51 -36.04 13.89
CA ARG A 31 -1.40 -34.91 14.85
C ARG A 31 -1.68 -33.54 14.21
N GLY A 32 -1.22 -33.31 12.97
CA GLY A 32 -1.49 -32.07 12.24
C GLY A 32 -2.96 -31.87 11.89
N SER A 33 -3.68 -32.94 11.57
CA SER A 33 -5.12 -32.89 11.23
C SER A 33 -6.00 -32.58 12.44
N GLN A 34 -5.67 -33.11 13.62
CA GLN A 34 -6.42 -32.87 14.85
C GLN A 34 -6.20 -31.45 15.40
N TRP A 35 -5.00 -30.89 15.23
CA TRP A 35 -4.71 -29.52 15.66
C TRP A 35 -5.49 -28.49 14.82
N ARG A 36 -5.61 -28.70 13.50
CA ARG A 36 -6.44 -27.85 12.62
C ARG A 36 -7.93 -27.90 12.94
N ARG A 37 -8.46 -29.05 13.37
CA ARG A 37 -9.88 -29.16 13.81
C ARG A 37 -10.13 -28.41 15.12
N ARG A 38 -9.20 -28.47 16.08
CA ARG A 38 -9.30 -27.72 17.35
C ARG A 38 -9.14 -26.21 17.17
N ALA A 39 -8.31 -25.76 16.21
CA ALA A 39 -8.16 -24.34 15.89
C ALA A 39 -9.43 -23.75 15.23
N ARG A 40 -10.08 -24.51 14.33
CA ARG A 40 -11.33 -24.06 13.67
C ARG A 40 -12.52 -23.98 14.64
N ALA A 41 -12.61 -24.88 15.61
CA ALA A 41 -13.66 -24.83 16.63
C ALA A 41 -13.54 -23.59 17.56
N LYS A 42 -12.32 -23.11 17.83
CA LYS A 42 -12.09 -21.90 18.64
C LYS A 42 -12.41 -20.60 17.89
N LEU A 43 -12.18 -20.55 16.57
CA LEU A 43 -12.50 -19.39 15.74
C LEU A 43 -14.01 -19.17 15.55
N VAL A 44 -14.79 -20.24 15.42
CA VAL A 44 -16.26 -20.14 15.30
C VAL A 44 -16.92 -19.69 16.60
N ALA A 45 -16.38 -20.11 17.76
CA ALA A 45 -16.85 -19.64 19.07
C ALA A 45 -16.53 -18.16 19.34
N ALA A 46 -15.36 -17.67 18.89
CA ALA A 46 -15.00 -16.26 18.99
C ALA A 46 -15.85 -15.36 18.06
N ALA A 47 -16.23 -15.86 16.88
CA ALA A 47 -17.09 -15.13 15.95
C ALA A 47 -18.53 -14.98 16.46
N LEU A 48 -19.09 -15.99 17.14
CA LEU A 48 -20.44 -15.92 17.71
C LEU A 48 -20.53 -15.01 18.95
N ALA A 49 -19.46 -14.86 19.72
CA ALA A 49 -19.42 -13.95 20.87
C ALA A 49 -19.39 -12.46 20.46
N LEU A 50 -18.84 -12.14 19.28
CA LEU A 50 -18.81 -10.77 18.75
C LEU A 50 -20.16 -10.32 18.15
N PHE A 51 -21.01 -11.25 17.71
CA PHE A 51 -22.30 -10.90 17.10
C PHE A 51 -23.43 -10.62 18.11
N VAL A 52 -23.28 -10.97 19.38
CA VAL A 52 -24.31 -10.70 20.41
C VAL A 52 -24.09 -9.34 21.11
N ALA A 53 -22.94 -8.69 20.93
CA ALA A 53 -22.63 -7.40 21.57
C ALA A 53 -22.83 -6.16 20.68
N ALA A 54 -23.03 -6.31 19.36
CA ALA A 54 -23.14 -5.19 18.40
C ALA A 54 -24.58 -4.93 17.92
N GLY A 55 -25.57 -5.18 18.79
CA GLY A 55 -27.00 -5.11 18.48
C GLY A 55 -27.77 -4.15 19.37
N ALA A 56 -27.33 -2.90 19.50
CA ALA A 56 -28.15 -1.78 19.98
C ALA A 56 -27.49 -0.45 19.62
N GLY A 57 -28.14 0.37 18.80
CA GLY A 57 -27.76 1.79 18.62
C GLY A 57 -28.02 2.58 19.90
N PRO A 58 -27.38 3.74 20.10
CA PRO A 58 -27.48 4.44 21.38
C PRO A 58 -28.79 5.23 21.48
N ALA A 59 -29.66 4.76 22.37
CA ALA A 59 -30.55 5.60 23.16
C ALA A 59 -29.80 6.05 24.43
N TYR A 60 -30.03 7.29 24.85
CA TYR A 60 -29.33 8.03 25.91
C TYR A 60 -29.37 7.41 27.33
N LEU A 61 -28.33 7.76 28.10
CA LEU A 61 -28.18 7.91 29.58
C LEU A 61 -28.26 6.68 30.50
N VAL A 62 -27.17 6.41 31.25
CA VAL A 62 -27.03 6.65 32.72
C VAL A 62 -25.61 6.28 33.17
N ALA A 63 -25.11 7.07 34.12
CA ALA A 63 -23.80 7.06 34.76
C ALA A 63 -23.31 5.70 35.30
N THR A 64 -22.03 5.42 35.06
CA THR A 64 -21.19 4.63 35.97
C THR A 64 -19.87 5.37 36.19
N ARG A 65 -19.53 5.54 37.46
CA ARG A 65 -18.36 6.26 37.96
C ARG A 65 -17.28 5.21 38.25
N GLY A 66 -16.12 5.30 37.60
CA GLY A 66 -14.93 4.54 38.00
C GLY A 66 -13.97 4.26 36.85
N ASP A 67 -12.90 5.06 36.77
CA ASP A 67 -11.69 4.90 35.96
C ASP A 67 -11.90 4.62 34.46
N ASP A 68 -12.38 5.65 33.75
CA ASP A 68 -12.56 5.62 32.31
C ASP A 68 -11.23 5.81 31.57
N VAL A 69 -10.87 4.81 30.77
CA VAL A 69 -10.26 5.05 29.46
C VAL A 69 -11.24 5.94 28.72
N VAL A 70 -10.93 7.24 28.58
CA VAL A 70 -11.72 8.18 27.78
C VAL A 70 -11.68 7.66 26.34
N VAL A 71 -12.69 6.89 25.98
CA VAL A 71 -13.07 6.70 24.58
C VAL A 71 -13.56 8.08 24.16
N GLU A 72 -12.71 8.86 23.51
CA GLU A 72 -13.11 10.13 22.90
C GLU A 72 -14.28 9.82 21.96
N ASP A 73 -15.49 10.24 22.34
CA ASP A 73 -16.67 10.07 21.51
C ASP A 73 -16.46 10.84 20.20
N VAL A 74 -16.47 10.12 19.08
CA VAL A 74 -16.41 10.75 17.75
C VAL A 74 -17.71 11.52 17.55
N HIS A 75 -17.64 12.85 17.57
CA HIS A 75 -18.82 13.70 17.46
C HIS A 75 -19.36 13.79 16.03
N ALA A 76 -18.47 13.77 15.03
CA ALA A 76 -18.84 13.75 13.61
C ALA A 76 -17.66 13.38 12.69
N GLU A 77 -17.95 13.09 11.43
CA GLU A 77 -16.97 12.87 10.37
C GLU A 77 -17.35 13.67 9.11
N ILE A 78 -16.36 14.30 8.48
CA ILE A 78 -16.50 14.97 7.19
C ILE A 78 -15.30 14.70 6.30
N ASN A 79 -15.52 14.16 5.09
CA ASN A 79 -14.49 13.91 4.08
C ASN A 79 -13.24 13.19 4.62
N GLY A 80 -13.39 12.21 5.51
CA GLY A 80 -12.30 11.46 6.14
C GLY A 80 -11.56 12.20 7.27
N VAL A 81 -12.18 13.24 7.81
CA VAL A 81 -11.73 13.99 8.98
C VAL A 81 -12.68 13.72 10.13
N GLU A 82 -12.18 13.08 11.17
CA GLU A 82 -12.90 12.88 12.43
C GLU A 82 -12.83 14.14 13.28
N ILE A 83 -13.95 14.46 13.92
CA ILE A 83 -14.07 15.57 14.85
C ILE A 83 -14.34 14.96 16.23
N ARG A 84 -13.33 15.03 17.10
CA ARG A 84 -13.31 14.38 18.42
C ARG A 84 -13.57 15.36 19.56
N TYR A 85 -13.60 16.65 19.25
CA TYR A 85 -13.95 17.67 20.22
C TYR A 85 -14.87 18.71 19.58
N LEU A 86 -16.00 18.94 20.25
CA LEU A 86 -16.87 20.10 20.04
C LEU A 86 -17.32 20.63 21.39
N PRO A 87 -17.38 21.96 21.57
CA PRO A 87 -17.93 22.56 22.80
C PRO A 87 -19.36 22.09 23.06
N GLU A 88 -19.66 21.84 24.33
CA GLU A 88 -21.00 21.46 24.76
C GLU A 88 -22.03 22.56 24.43
N GLY A 89 -23.26 22.12 24.14
CA GLY A 89 -24.39 22.97 23.81
C GLY A 89 -24.53 23.29 22.32
N LEU A 90 -23.52 23.00 21.49
CA LEU A 90 -23.67 23.09 20.05
C LEU A 90 -24.68 22.03 19.55
N GLY A 91 -25.65 22.44 18.72
CA GLY A 91 -26.75 21.59 18.25
C GLY A 91 -26.33 20.43 17.34
N ARG A 92 -27.25 19.93 16.50
CA ARG A 92 -26.89 18.89 15.51
C ARG A 92 -26.06 19.49 14.37
N PRO A 93 -25.10 18.74 13.79
CA PRO A 93 -24.39 19.21 12.62
C PRO A 93 -25.32 19.36 11.41
N GLU A 94 -25.16 20.46 10.69
CA GLU A 94 -25.74 20.72 9.38
C GLU A 94 -24.65 20.59 8.31
N ARG A 95 -24.94 19.84 7.24
CA ARG A 95 -24.01 19.72 6.09
C ARG A 95 -24.23 20.86 5.12
N ALA A 96 -23.14 21.43 4.62
CA ALA A 96 -23.14 22.43 3.57
C ALA A 96 -22.02 22.16 2.56
N GLU A 97 -22.24 22.58 1.31
CA GLU A 97 -21.14 22.74 0.36
C GLU A 97 -20.36 24.01 0.71
N SER A 98 -19.04 23.96 0.54
CA SER A 98 -18.17 25.09 0.83
C SER A 98 -17.22 25.34 -0.32
N THR A 99 -16.88 26.61 -0.56
CA THR A 99 -15.93 27.00 -1.60
C THR A 99 -14.93 28.00 -1.05
N LEU A 100 -13.64 27.77 -1.27
CA LEU A 100 -12.57 28.66 -0.82
C LEU A 100 -11.56 28.88 -1.94
N GLY A 101 -11.44 30.12 -2.44
CA GLY A 101 -10.52 30.41 -3.55
C GLY A 101 -10.76 29.56 -4.80
N GLY A 102 -12.03 29.22 -5.08
CA GLY A 102 -12.41 28.32 -6.18
C GLY A 102 -12.22 26.82 -5.91
N LEU A 103 -11.79 26.45 -4.70
CA LEU A 103 -11.67 25.04 -4.29
C LEU A 103 -13.00 24.54 -3.77
N PRO A 104 -13.57 23.47 -4.35
CA PRO A 104 -14.74 22.83 -3.79
C PRO A 104 -14.36 22.07 -2.51
N GLY A 105 -15.19 22.21 -1.49
CA GLY A 105 -15.09 21.54 -0.21
C GLY A 105 -16.46 21.18 0.34
N ALA A 106 -16.45 20.50 1.47
CA ALA A 106 -17.65 20.27 2.27
C ALA A 106 -17.46 20.93 3.63
N ALA A 107 -18.57 21.29 4.27
CA ALA A 107 -18.58 21.82 5.63
C ALA A 107 -19.60 21.09 6.50
N LEU A 108 -19.28 20.98 7.79
CA LEU A 108 -20.23 20.72 8.85
C LEU A 108 -20.32 21.97 9.73
N ARG A 109 -21.54 22.40 10.02
CA ARG A 109 -21.82 23.54 10.88
C ARG A 109 -22.64 23.12 12.07
N TRP A 110 -22.25 23.56 13.26
CA TRP A 110 -23.03 23.44 14.49
C TRP A 110 -23.38 24.83 14.99
N SER A 111 -24.60 25.01 15.46
CA SER A 111 -25.06 26.29 16.01
C SER A 111 -26.03 26.11 17.17
N ASP A 112 -25.94 27.02 18.13
CA ASP A 112 -26.90 27.25 19.20
C ASP A 112 -26.91 28.76 19.52
N GLY A 113 -27.91 29.48 18.98
CA GLY A 113 -27.98 30.95 19.11
C GLY A 113 -26.79 31.67 18.46
N ASP A 114 -26.06 32.45 19.25
CA ASP A 114 -24.87 33.19 18.82
C ASP A 114 -23.59 32.32 18.81
N ARG A 115 -23.64 31.12 19.41
CA ARG A 115 -22.53 30.17 19.46
C ARG A 115 -22.58 29.27 18.24
N TRP A 116 -21.53 29.27 17.44
CA TRP A 116 -21.44 28.36 16.30
C TRP A 116 -20.00 28.00 15.97
N ALA A 117 -19.84 26.82 15.37
CA ALA A 117 -18.59 26.35 14.80
C ALA A 117 -18.87 25.77 13.41
N GLU A 118 -17.99 26.03 12.46
CA GLU A 118 -18.01 25.44 11.13
C GLU A 118 -16.65 24.81 10.84
N ILE A 119 -16.67 23.55 10.42
CA ILE A 119 -15.48 22.79 10.04
C ILE A 119 -15.61 22.47 8.56
N SER A 120 -14.72 23.04 7.75
CA SER A 120 -14.66 22.84 6.31
C SER A 120 -13.43 22.03 5.90
N VAL A 121 -13.62 21.11 4.96
CA VAL A 121 -12.56 20.27 4.37
C VAL A 121 -12.54 20.50 2.86
N TYR A 122 -11.40 20.99 2.36
CA TYR A 122 -11.18 21.22 0.93
C TYR A 122 -10.13 20.24 0.40
N ARG A 123 -10.40 19.68 -0.78
CA ARG A 123 -9.45 18.82 -1.50
C ARG A 123 -8.72 19.66 -2.53
N THR A 124 -7.42 19.82 -2.34
CA THR A 124 -6.61 20.80 -3.07
C THR A 124 -5.75 20.17 -4.17
N GLY A 125 -5.72 18.83 -4.25
CA GLY A 125 -4.83 18.10 -5.16
C GLY A 125 -3.37 18.28 -4.74
N ARG A 126 -2.42 18.50 -5.65
CA ARG A 126 -1.02 18.85 -5.27
C ARG A 126 -0.77 20.33 -5.04
N ARG A 127 -1.81 21.15 -5.10
CA ARG A 127 -1.65 22.61 -5.15
C ARG A 127 -1.26 23.22 -3.81
N MET A 128 -1.40 22.47 -2.70
CA MET A 128 -1.01 22.97 -1.38
C MET A 128 -0.24 21.93 -0.60
N GLN A 129 0.92 22.36 -0.14
CA GLN A 129 1.84 21.57 0.67
C GLN A 129 2.05 22.20 2.05
N ASP A 130 1.96 23.53 2.17
CA ASP A 130 2.26 24.23 3.40
C ASP A 130 1.41 25.51 3.61
N GLY A 131 1.71 26.24 4.69
CA GLY A 131 1.04 27.49 5.05
C GLY A 131 1.32 28.66 4.09
N LEU A 132 2.39 28.64 3.29
CA LEU A 132 2.64 29.68 2.29
C LEU A 132 1.67 29.56 1.11
N ASP A 133 1.36 28.33 0.71
CA ASP A 133 0.34 28.08 -0.32
C ASP A 133 -1.05 28.58 0.12
N LEU A 134 -1.33 28.58 1.43
CA LEU A 134 -2.58 29.12 1.98
C LEU A 134 -2.65 30.64 1.88
N LEU A 135 -1.54 31.33 2.09
CA LEU A 135 -1.49 32.79 1.92
C LEU A 135 -1.74 33.19 0.47
N ALA A 136 -1.27 32.39 -0.49
CA ALA A 136 -1.49 32.63 -1.92
C ALA A 136 -2.97 32.56 -2.34
N LEU A 137 -3.84 31.92 -1.55
CA LEU A 137 -5.29 31.90 -1.82
C LEU A 137 -5.99 33.23 -1.55
N ASN A 138 -5.31 34.21 -0.94
CA ASN A 138 -5.90 35.47 -0.47
C ASN A 138 -7.20 35.26 0.33
N ALA A 139 -7.28 34.13 1.04
CA ALA A 139 -8.48 33.70 1.75
C ALA A 139 -8.72 34.48 3.06
N MET A 140 -7.67 35.11 3.60
CA MET A 140 -7.77 36.01 4.77
C MET A 140 -7.12 37.35 4.46
N THR A 141 -7.80 38.44 4.83
CA THR A 141 -7.29 39.81 4.66
C THR A 141 -6.20 40.17 5.66
N GLU A 142 -6.16 39.51 6.83
CA GLU A 142 -5.12 39.69 7.84
C GLU A 142 -4.89 38.37 8.60
N SER A 143 -3.63 37.92 8.68
CA SER A 143 -3.30 36.62 9.29
C SER A 143 -1.99 36.63 10.05
N ARG A 144 -1.92 35.81 11.10
CA ARG A 144 -0.66 35.44 11.77
C ARG A 144 -0.31 34.00 11.40
N THR A 145 0.94 33.77 11.02
CA THR A 145 1.46 32.43 10.73
C THR A 145 2.01 31.79 11.99
N SER A 146 1.54 30.59 12.32
CA SER A 146 2.07 29.75 13.39
C SER A 146 2.37 28.38 12.82
N ALA A 147 3.66 28.01 12.73
CA ALA A 147 4.19 26.67 12.41
C ALA A 147 3.22 25.74 11.62
N ASP A 148 2.80 26.16 10.42
CA ASP A 148 1.92 25.45 9.45
C ASP A 148 0.41 25.77 9.46
N ALA A 149 -0.03 26.74 10.28
CA ALA A 149 -1.40 27.26 10.29
C ALA A 149 -1.46 28.77 10.05
N VAL A 150 -2.53 29.19 9.37
CA VAL A 150 -2.93 30.59 9.16
C VAL A 150 -4.12 30.87 10.08
N ILE A 151 -3.95 31.81 11.01
CA ILE A 151 -4.99 32.19 11.98
C ILE A 151 -5.40 33.64 11.69
N SER A 152 -6.71 33.92 11.67
CA SER A 152 -7.22 35.28 11.49
C SER A 152 -6.84 36.19 12.66
N THR A 153 -6.70 37.50 12.42
CA THR A 153 -6.33 38.47 13.47
C THR A 153 -7.28 38.48 14.67
N ASP A 154 -8.58 38.23 14.43
CA ASP A 154 -9.62 38.19 15.46
C ASP A 154 -9.69 36.85 16.21
N GLY A 155 -8.93 35.84 15.77
CA GLY A 155 -8.87 34.52 16.37
C GLY A 155 -10.13 33.68 16.17
N THR A 156 -10.96 33.98 15.17
CA THR A 156 -12.19 33.22 14.88
C THR A 156 -12.01 32.19 13.77
N ASP A 157 -10.93 32.26 13.00
CA ASP A 157 -10.70 31.38 11.85
C ASP A 157 -9.29 30.80 11.87
N ARG A 158 -9.18 29.50 11.63
CA ARG A 158 -7.91 28.77 11.54
C ARG A 158 -7.91 27.86 10.33
N MET A 159 -6.87 27.98 9.51
CA MET A 159 -6.66 27.14 8.35
C MET A 159 -5.29 26.47 8.38
N TRP A 160 -5.21 25.21 7.98
CA TRP A 160 -3.94 24.49 7.88
C TRP A 160 -4.02 23.32 6.90
N VAL A 161 -2.85 22.86 6.46
CA VAL A 161 -2.69 21.69 5.58
C VAL A 161 -2.24 20.51 6.44
N PRO A 162 -3.15 19.69 7.00
CA PRO A 162 -2.74 18.55 7.84
C PRO A 162 -1.95 17.49 7.07
N GLN A 163 -2.16 17.43 5.75
CA GLN A 163 -1.44 16.58 4.82
C GLN A 163 -1.55 17.14 3.41
N ALA A 164 -0.54 16.90 2.58
CA ALA A 164 -0.51 17.40 1.21
C ALA A 164 -1.78 17.03 0.43
N GLY A 165 -2.45 18.06 -0.08
CA GLY A 165 -3.70 17.94 -0.84
C GLY A 165 -4.99 18.02 -0.05
N MET A 166 -4.92 18.32 1.24
CA MET A 166 -6.06 18.59 2.09
C MET A 166 -5.86 19.92 2.80
N LEU A 167 -6.87 20.78 2.76
CA LEU A 167 -6.94 22.00 3.56
C LEU A 167 -8.11 21.88 4.54
N LEU A 168 -7.81 22.10 5.82
CA LEU A 168 -8.81 22.20 6.88
C LEU A 168 -9.01 23.65 7.26
N ARG A 169 -10.27 24.02 7.48
CA ARG A 169 -10.65 25.32 8.04
C ARG A 169 -11.61 25.10 9.19
N VAL A 170 -11.33 25.76 10.31
CA VAL A 170 -12.24 25.84 11.44
C VAL A 170 -12.58 27.30 11.65
N THR A 171 -13.87 27.62 11.60
CA THR A 171 -14.37 28.97 11.85
C THR A 171 -15.35 28.92 13.02
N THR A 172 -15.22 29.84 13.97
CA THR A 172 -16.03 29.91 15.18
C THR A 172 -16.72 31.27 15.32
N SER A 173 -17.78 31.33 16.11
CA SER A 173 -18.35 32.60 16.54
C SER A 173 -17.40 33.33 17.51
N PRO A 174 -17.48 34.67 17.61
CA PRO A 174 -16.72 35.43 18.60
C PRO A 174 -16.94 34.97 20.05
N SER A 175 -18.10 34.39 20.36
CA SER A 175 -18.46 33.90 21.70
C SER A 175 -17.81 32.57 22.08
N ILE A 176 -17.25 31.81 21.13
CA ILE A 176 -16.51 30.57 21.41
C ILE A 176 -15.11 30.55 20.77
N LYS A 177 -14.56 31.71 20.41
CA LYS A 177 -13.25 31.82 19.76
C LYS A 177 -12.10 31.19 20.55
N ASP A 178 -12.18 31.22 21.88
CA ASP A 178 -11.18 30.62 22.77
C ASP A 178 -11.17 29.07 22.71
N GLU A 179 -12.21 28.46 22.11
CA GLU A 179 -12.29 27.02 21.86
C GLU A 179 -11.65 26.60 20.52
N LEU A 180 -11.28 27.55 19.64
CA LEU A 180 -10.79 27.26 18.29
C LEU A 180 -9.63 26.26 18.28
N ASP A 181 -8.65 26.44 19.17
CA ASP A 181 -7.48 25.58 19.26
C ASP A 181 -7.81 24.18 19.78
N ARG A 182 -8.77 24.05 20.70
CA ARG A 182 -9.26 22.74 21.16
C ARG A 182 -10.02 22.02 20.05
N ILE A 183 -10.87 22.72 19.30
CA ILE A 183 -11.59 22.15 18.14
C ILE A 183 -10.59 21.67 17.10
N ALA A 184 -9.65 22.53 16.70
CA ALA A 184 -8.62 22.17 15.72
C ALA A 184 -7.75 20.98 16.18
N SER A 185 -7.36 20.94 17.46
CA SER A 185 -6.57 19.84 18.04
C SER A 185 -7.37 18.54 18.17
N GLY A 186 -8.69 18.64 18.32
CA GLY A 186 -9.61 17.49 18.33
C GLY A 186 -9.93 16.95 16.94
N MET A 187 -9.42 17.55 15.86
CA MET A 187 -9.59 17.02 14.52
C MET A 187 -8.52 15.98 14.20
N ARG A 188 -8.92 14.82 13.69
CA ARG A 188 -8.01 13.78 13.25
C ARG A 188 -8.30 13.38 11.81
N VAL A 189 -7.32 13.54 10.95
CA VAL A 189 -7.40 13.05 9.57
C VAL A 189 -7.18 11.54 9.58
N TRP A 190 -8.25 10.77 9.37
CA TRP A 190 -8.20 9.31 9.23
C TRP A 190 -8.01 8.88 7.77
N TRP A 191 -7.93 9.86 6.86
CA TRP A 191 -7.68 9.63 5.45
C TRP A 191 -6.19 9.45 5.16
N LYS A 192 -5.72 8.20 5.08
CA LYS A 192 -4.49 7.88 4.33
C LYS A 192 -4.87 7.36 2.95
N GLY A 193 -4.59 8.16 1.93
CA GLY A 193 -4.79 7.78 0.52
C GLY A 193 -3.62 6.99 -0.08
N ASP A 194 -2.49 6.92 0.62
CA ASP A 194 -1.21 6.50 0.05
C ASP A 194 -1.11 4.99 -0.04
N ILE A 195 -0.80 4.48 -1.23
CA ILE A 195 -0.58 3.08 -1.53
C ILE A 195 0.66 3.01 -2.42
N GLY A 196 1.83 2.77 -1.79
CA GLY A 196 3.10 2.77 -2.52
C GLY A 196 3.33 4.04 -3.34
N ASP A 197 3.35 3.92 -4.67
CA ASP A 197 3.66 5.02 -5.60
C ASP A 197 2.44 5.88 -5.97
N VAL A 198 1.26 5.61 -5.42
CA VAL A 198 0.04 6.36 -5.73
C VAL A 198 -0.69 6.83 -4.48
N ARG A 199 -1.46 7.91 -4.62
CA ARG A 199 -2.32 8.50 -3.61
C ARG A 199 -3.74 8.56 -4.14
N VAL A 200 -4.68 8.05 -3.36
CA VAL A 200 -6.11 8.27 -3.55
C VAL A 200 -6.47 9.60 -2.90
N THR A 201 -6.78 10.62 -3.72
CA THR A 201 -7.14 11.98 -3.27
C THR A 201 -8.64 12.19 -3.18
N TYR A 202 -9.43 11.28 -3.74
CA TYR A 202 -10.89 11.31 -3.67
C TYR A 202 -11.46 9.94 -3.30
N MET A 203 -12.42 9.97 -2.37
CA MET A 203 -13.32 8.89 -2.05
C MET A 203 -14.66 9.51 -1.63
N PRO A 204 -15.81 8.86 -1.89
CA PRO A 204 -17.08 9.38 -1.43
C PRO A 204 -17.14 9.49 0.10
N ASP A 205 -18.11 10.26 0.60
CA ASP A 205 -18.23 10.54 2.03
C ASP A 205 -18.55 9.28 2.84
N GLY A 206 -17.97 9.20 4.05
CA GLY A 206 -18.16 8.11 5.02
C GLY A 206 -17.40 6.82 4.70
N TRP A 207 -16.61 6.79 3.63
CA TRP A 207 -15.73 5.67 3.32
C TRP A 207 -14.52 5.66 4.23
N ARG A 208 -14.30 4.51 4.88
CA ARG A 208 -13.23 4.32 5.85
C ARG A 208 -12.27 3.26 5.36
N SER A 209 -10.97 3.50 5.48
CA SER A 209 -9.94 2.47 5.31
C SER A 209 -9.39 2.11 6.67
N PRO A 210 -9.21 0.82 7.01
CA PRO A 210 -8.25 0.47 8.04
C PRO A 210 -6.88 1.03 7.62
N ASP A 211 -6.05 1.41 8.59
CA ASP A 211 -4.72 2.00 8.37
C ASP A 211 -3.70 0.99 7.77
N GLU A 212 -4.18 -0.17 7.28
CA GLU A 212 -3.40 -1.29 6.79
C GLU A 212 -3.30 -1.27 5.26
N ILE A 213 -2.06 -1.38 4.74
CA ILE A 213 -1.80 -1.73 3.34
C ILE A 213 -1.62 -3.23 3.30
N VAL A 214 -2.42 -3.90 2.48
CA VAL A 214 -2.37 -5.35 2.34
C VAL A 214 -1.45 -5.70 1.17
N PRO A 215 -0.38 -6.48 1.37
CA PRO A 215 0.39 -7.01 0.25
C PRO A 215 -0.48 -7.97 -0.56
N VAL A 216 -0.57 -7.75 -1.86
CA VAL A 216 -1.23 -8.65 -2.81
C VAL A 216 -0.18 -9.28 -3.72
N ASN A 217 -0.58 -10.35 -4.42
CA ASN A 217 0.33 -11.16 -5.23
C ASN A 217 1.22 -10.33 -6.16
N ASP A 218 0.75 -9.23 -6.76
CA ASP A 218 1.56 -8.44 -7.69
C ASP A 218 1.70 -6.97 -7.27
N GLY A 219 1.47 -6.68 -5.99
CA GLY A 219 1.28 -5.29 -5.60
C GLY A 219 0.93 -5.00 -4.15
N LEU A 220 0.43 -3.78 -3.96
CA LEU A 220 -0.09 -3.29 -2.69
C LEU A 220 -1.57 -2.95 -2.88
N ALA A 221 -2.40 -3.35 -1.93
CA ALA A 221 -3.82 -3.01 -1.94
C ALA A 221 -4.18 -2.20 -0.70
N ARG A 222 -5.07 -1.24 -0.88
CA ARG A 222 -5.82 -0.63 0.22
C ARG A 222 -7.29 -0.76 -0.07
N ARG A 223 -8.04 -0.99 1.00
CA ARG A 223 -9.46 -1.30 0.98
C ARG A 223 -10.21 -0.26 1.80
N TRP A 224 -11.25 0.30 1.22
CA TRP A 224 -12.19 1.15 1.92
C TRP A 224 -13.53 0.45 2.00
N THR A 225 -14.25 0.69 3.09
CA THR A 225 -15.59 0.18 3.34
C THR A 225 -16.49 1.30 3.81
N PHE A 226 -17.76 1.25 3.41
CA PHE A 226 -18.84 2.08 3.95
C PHE A 226 -19.93 1.16 4.46
N ASP A 227 -20.43 1.41 5.67
CA ASP A 227 -21.40 0.55 6.36
C ASP A 227 -22.60 0.21 5.46
N GLY A 228 -22.67 -1.05 5.03
CA GLY A 228 -23.76 -1.58 4.20
C GLY A 228 -23.81 -1.13 2.74
N ALA A 229 -22.98 -0.19 2.27
CA ALA A 229 -23.04 0.31 0.88
C ALA A 229 -22.05 -0.36 -0.09
N GLY A 230 -20.97 -0.96 0.44
CA GLY A 230 -20.03 -1.74 -0.37
C GLY A 230 -18.59 -1.61 0.07
N GLU A 231 -17.72 -2.00 -0.85
CA GLU A 231 -16.26 -2.04 -0.71
C GLU A 231 -15.61 -1.44 -1.95
N VAL A 232 -14.53 -0.68 -1.75
CA VAL A 232 -13.65 -0.18 -2.78
C VAL A 232 -12.24 -0.67 -2.46
N THR A 233 -11.62 -1.36 -3.40
CA THR A 233 -10.23 -1.79 -3.27
C THR A 233 -9.43 -1.14 -4.37
N VAL A 234 -8.40 -0.38 -4.00
CA VAL A 234 -7.40 0.15 -4.92
C VAL A 234 -6.15 -0.69 -4.77
N GLU A 235 -5.71 -1.27 -5.87
CA GLU A 235 -4.51 -2.08 -5.96
C GLU A 235 -3.51 -1.43 -6.89
N VAL A 236 -2.26 -1.41 -6.45
CA VAL A 236 -1.11 -0.88 -7.16
C VAL A 236 -0.27 -2.06 -7.57
N VAL A 237 -0.33 -2.37 -8.86
CA VAL A 237 0.37 -3.49 -9.46
C VAL A 237 1.70 -3.00 -9.99
N TYR A 238 2.75 -3.75 -9.70
CA TYR A 238 4.10 -3.39 -10.11
C TYR A 238 4.64 -4.30 -11.20
N GLY A 239 5.43 -3.71 -12.10
CA GLY A 239 6.38 -4.41 -12.94
C GLY A 239 5.89 -5.04 -14.23
N LEU A 240 6.37 -6.24 -14.56
CA LEU A 240 6.05 -6.88 -15.86
C LEU A 240 4.56 -7.11 -16.04
N ARG A 241 3.85 -7.36 -14.94
CA ARG A 241 2.39 -7.43 -14.91
C ARG A 241 1.71 -6.08 -15.13
N ALA A 242 2.42 -4.98 -14.97
CA ALA A 242 1.98 -3.62 -15.26
C ALA A 242 2.78 -2.96 -16.39
N LYS A 243 3.43 -3.74 -17.27
CA LYS A 243 4.18 -3.18 -18.41
C LYS A 243 3.26 -2.58 -19.47
N ASP A 244 2.09 -3.20 -19.64
CA ASP A 244 1.04 -2.81 -20.58
C ASP A 244 -0.32 -3.25 -20.04
N LEU A 245 -1.38 -2.71 -20.65
CA LEU A 245 -2.76 -2.93 -20.20
C LEU A 245 -3.20 -4.39 -20.33
N LYS A 246 -2.64 -5.13 -21.31
CA LYS A 246 -2.93 -6.55 -21.51
C LYS A 246 -2.37 -7.38 -20.36
N SER A 247 -1.11 -7.15 -19.99
CA SER A 247 -0.44 -7.83 -18.89
C SER A 247 -1.14 -7.56 -17.55
N LEU A 248 -1.67 -6.34 -17.38
CA LEU A 248 -2.39 -5.95 -16.17
C LEU A 248 -3.75 -6.65 -16.02
N GLN A 249 -4.42 -6.95 -17.14
CA GLN A 249 -5.65 -7.74 -17.15
C GLN A 249 -5.42 -9.21 -16.78
N GLU A 250 -4.22 -9.74 -17.03
CA GLU A 250 -3.87 -11.13 -16.71
C GLU A 250 -3.49 -11.34 -15.24
N VAL A 251 -3.45 -10.28 -14.43
CA VAL A 251 -3.12 -10.39 -13.00
C VAL A 251 -4.29 -11.01 -12.25
N SER A 252 -4.05 -12.18 -11.67
CA SER A 252 -5.07 -12.89 -10.87
C SER A 252 -5.57 -12.04 -9.72
N TRP A 253 -6.87 -12.13 -9.45
CA TRP A 253 -7.48 -11.53 -8.26
C TRP A 253 -7.42 -12.49 -7.06
N PRO A 254 -7.24 -12.00 -5.83
CA PRO A 254 -7.22 -12.85 -4.63
C PRO A 254 -8.47 -13.72 -4.46
N THR A 255 -9.59 -13.28 -5.04
CA THR A 255 -10.94 -13.85 -4.91
C THR A 255 -11.34 -14.80 -6.05
N ASN A 256 -10.44 -15.09 -7.02
CA ASN A 256 -10.74 -15.87 -8.23
C ASN A 256 -11.89 -15.30 -9.09
N GLU A 257 -12.11 -13.99 -9.03
CA GLU A 257 -13.12 -13.31 -9.83
C GLU A 257 -12.65 -13.07 -11.27
N GLN A 258 -13.60 -13.01 -12.20
CA GLN A 258 -13.35 -12.76 -13.61
C GLN A 258 -13.87 -11.36 -14.01
N LEU A 259 -13.09 -10.67 -14.83
CA LEU A 259 -13.50 -9.41 -15.44
C LEU A 259 -14.18 -9.68 -16.78
N VAL A 260 -15.45 -9.31 -16.89
CA VAL A 260 -16.28 -9.51 -18.09
C VAL A 260 -16.81 -8.17 -18.61
N ASP A 261 -17.38 -8.18 -19.82
CA ASP A 261 -17.95 -6.98 -20.48
C ASP A 261 -16.99 -5.79 -20.52
N LEU A 262 -15.77 -6.06 -20.98
CA LEU A 262 -14.71 -5.08 -21.07
C LEU A 262 -15.11 -3.94 -22.00
N ARG A 263 -15.02 -2.72 -21.50
CA ARG A 263 -15.15 -1.48 -22.26
C ARG A 263 -13.88 -0.66 -22.14
N ARG A 264 -13.51 0.00 -23.23
CA ARG A 264 -12.42 1.00 -23.20
C ARG A 264 -12.86 2.20 -22.38
N ALA A 265 -11.92 2.74 -21.62
CA ALA A 265 -12.07 3.94 -20.81
C ALA A 265 -10.78 4.76 -20.88
N SER A 266 -10.77 5.91 -20.21
CA SER A 266 -9.55 6.65 -19.95
C SER A 266 -9.55 7.14 -18.52
N VAL A 267 -8.36 7.26 -17.93
CA VAL A 267 -8.12 7.91 -16.64
C VAL A 267 -7.03 8.94 -16.85
N ARG A 268 -7.35 10.23 -16.69
CA ARG A 268 -6.39 11.33 -16.92
C ARG A 268 -5.63 11.25 -18.26
N GLY A 269 -6.30 10.79 -19.32
CA GLY A 269 -5.72 10.62 -20.66
C GLY A 269 -4.95 9.31 -20.88
N ALA A 270 -4.68 8.51 -19.84
CA ALA A 270 -4.13 7.17 -19.98
C ALA A 270 -5.20 6.19 -20.50
N GLU A 271 -4.79 5.22 -21.31
CA GLU A 271 -5.68 4.14 -21.77
C GLU A 271 -6.07 3.25 -20.58
N ALA A 272 -7.36 3.03 -20.40
CA ALA A 272 -7.91 2.21 -19.33
C ALA A 272 -8.91 1.19 -19.88
N VAL A 273 -9.12 0.12 -19.12
CA VAL A 273 -10.21 -0.83 -19.35
C VAL A 273 -11.08 -0.85 -18.11
N GLU A 274 -12.39 -0.93 -18.33
CA GLU A 274 -13.38 -1.12 -17.28
C GLU A 274 -14.24 -2.33 -17.61
N GLY A 275 -14.64 -3.10 -16.60
CA GLY A 275 -15.49 -4.27 -16.77
C GLY A 275 -16.31 -4.57 -15.53
N ARG A 276 -17.22 -5.54 -15.64
CA ARG A 276 -17.95 -6.10 -14.52
C ARG A 276 -17.15 -7.23 -13.88
N VAL A 277 -17.20 -7.34 -12.57
CA VAL A 277 -16.53 -8.39 -11.80
C VAL A 277 -17.57 -9.45 -11.45
N VAL A 278 -17.32 -10.68 -11.89
CA VAL A 278 -18.20 -11.83 -11.60
C VAL A 278 -17.42 -12.93 -10.89
N GLY A 279 -18.08 -13.68 -10.00
CA GLY A 279 -17.46 -14.85 -9.38
C GLY A 279 -17.14 -15.95 -10.39
N ALA A 280 -16.22 -16.86 -10.04
CA ALA A 280 -15.71 -17.94 -10.90
C ALA A 280 -16.79 -18.78 -11.62
N GLU A 281 -17.98 -18.91 -11.04
CA GLU A 281 -19.11 -19.68 -11.60
C GLU A 281 -20.20 -18.79 -12.23
N ARG A 282 -19.84 -17.66 -12.86
CA ARG A 282 -20.80 -16.65 -13.36
C ARG A 282 -21.84 -16.28 -12.30
N GLY A 283 -21.34 -16.07 -11.08
CA GLY A 283 -22.16 -15.69 -9.93
C GLY A 283 -22.77 -14.29 -10.08
N PRO A 284 -23.52 -13.82 -9.06
CA PRO A 284 -24.09 -12.47 -9.06
C PRO A 284 -23.00 -11.42 -9.26
N ASP A 285 -23.38 -10.31 -9.91
CA ASP A 285 -22.51 -9.15 -10.13
C ASP A 285 -21.88 -8.71 -8.80
N LYS A 286 -20.55 -8.73 -8.73
CA LYS A 286 -19.77 -8.35 -7.55
C LYS A 286 -19.37 -6.88 -7.57
N GLY A 287 -19.64 -6.18 -8.67
CA GLY A 287 -19.28 -4.78 -8.84
C GLY A 287 -18.55 -4.52 -10.14
N ARG A 288 -17.85 -3.40 -10.19
CA ARG A 288 -17.16 -2.93 -11.38
C ARG A 288 -15.70 -2.70 -11.07
N MET A 289 -14.86 -2.93 -12.06
CA MET A 289 -13.44 -2.70 -11.95
C MET A 289 -12.95 -1.87 -13.11
N ARG A 290 -12.03 -0.95 -12.80
CA ARG A 290 -11.30 -0.15 -13.77
C ARG A 290 -9.81 -0.34 -13.52
N LEU A 291 -9.05 -0.54 -14.58
CA LEU A 291 -7.60 -0.73 -14.49
C LEU A 291 -6.88 0.01 -15.63
N TRP A 292 -5.69 0.53 -15.33
CA TRP A 292 -4.86 1.24 -16.29
C TRP A 292 -3.38 1.16 -15.91
N VAL A 293 -2.51 1.36 -16.90
CA VAL A 293 -1.07 1.49 -16.68
C VAL A 293 -0.75 2.97 -16.55
N VAL A 294 -0.23 3.35 -15.38
CA VAL A 294 0.19 4.72 -15.06
C VAL A 294 1.46 5.06 -15.84
N ARG A 295 2.42 4.14 -15.82
CA ARG A 295 3.67 4.12 -16.58
C ARG A 295 4.12 2.66 -16.72
N PRO A 296 4.93 2.28 -17.72
CA PRO A 296 5.43 0.92 -17.81
C PRO A 296 6.07 0.48 -16.48
N GLY A 297 5.53 -0.59 -15.87
CA GLY A 297 5.97 -1.07 -14.56
C GLY A 297 5.15 -0.55 -13.36
N LEU A 298 4.13 0.28 -13.57
CA LEU A 298 3.21 0.74 -12.53
C LEU A 298 1.78 0.78 -13.08
N GLY A 299 0.93 -0.10 -12.56
CA GLY A 299 -0.46 -0.24 -12.93
C GLY A 299 -1.35 -0.02 -11.72
N VAL A 300 -2.57 0.43 -11.96
CA VAL A 300 -3.58 0.59 -10.92
C VAL A 300 -4.81 -0.19 -11.32
N ARG A 301 -5.40 -0.89 -10.35
CA ARG A 301 -6.71 -1.53 -10.47
C ARG A 301 -7.59 -0.98 -9.35
N ILE A 302 -8.80 -0.58 -9.68
CA ILE A 302 -9.80 -0.18 -8.70
C ILE A 302 -11.00 -1.10 -8.90
N TRP A 303 -11.40 -1.78 -7.85
CA TRP A 303 -12.66 -2.49 -7.78
C TRP A 303 -13.60 -1.75 -6.84
N ALA A 304 -14.86 -1.63 -7.23
CA ALA A 304 -15.92 -1.03 -6.44
C ALA A 304 -17.18 -1.89 -6.51
N SER A 305 -17.74 -2.24 -5.36
CA SER A 305 -18.97 -3.01 -5.22
C SER A 305 -20.15 -2.15 -4.77
N GLY A 306 -21.37 -2.68 -4.94
CA GLY A 306 -22.61 -2.01 -4.52
C GLY A 306 -22.89 -0.70 -5.27
N SER A 307 -23.46 0.27 -4.56
CA SER A 307 -23.80 1.59 -5.10
C SER A 307 -22.57 2.40 -5.53
N THR A 308 -21.41 2.10 -4.96
CA THR A 308 -20.13 2.76 -5.24
C THR A 308 -19.60 2.55 -6.65
N SER A 309 -20.10 1.53 -7.35
CA SER A 309 -19.71 1.27 -8.73
C SER A 309 -19.99 2.45 -9.67
N ALA A 310 -20.93 3.34 -9.30
CA ALA A 310 -21.20 4.58 -10.01
C ALA A 310 -20.10 5.65 -9.83
N ASP A 311 -19.42 5.66 -8.68
CA ASP A 311 -18.37 6.63 -8.34
C ASP A 311 -16.98 6.23 -8.87
N LEU A 312 -16.84 5.00 -9.38
CA LEU A 312 -15.59 4.45 -9.90
C LEU A 312 -14.84 5.41 -10.86
N PRO A 313 -15.50 6.14 -11.79
CA PRO A 313 -14.80 7.12 -12.61
C PRO A 313 -14.16 8.24 -11.80
N ARG A 314 -14.90 8.81 -10.83
CA ARG A 314 -14.42 9.92 -10.01
C ARG A 314 -13.30 9.49 -9.06
N ILE A 315 -13.40 8.28 -8.49
CA ILE A 315 -12.33 7.67 -7.69
C ILE A 315 -11.08 7.48 -8.55
N SER A 316 -11.21 6.95 -9.77
CA SER A 316 -10.06 6.76 -10.67
C SER A 316 -9.37 8.08 -11.05
N GLU A 317 -10.14 9.13 -11.32
CA GLU A 317 -9.61 10.47 -11.58
C GLU A 317 -8.96 11.11 -10.34
N GLY A 318 -9.32 10.64 -9.14
CA GLY A 318 -8.70 11.00 -7.88
C GLY A 318 -7.43 10.21 -7.55
N ILE A 319 -6.91 9.35 -8.42
CA ILE A 319 -5.65 8.65 -8.17
C ILE A 319 -4.49 9.41 -8.79
N GLU A 320 -3.47 9.69 -7.98
CA GLU A 320 -2.29 10.46 -8.38
C GLU A 320 -0.99 9.73 -8.08
N THR A 321 0.04 9.91 -8.90
CA THR A 321 1.37 9.31 -8.71
C THR A 321 2.23 10.10 -7.74
N ILE A 322 2.41 9.64 -6.51
CA ILE A 322 3.22 10.39 -5.55
C ILE A 322 4.64 10.49 -6.11
N ALA A 323 5.16 11.72 -6.22
CA ALA A 323 6.60 11.89 -6.40
C ALA A 323 7.19 11.46 -5.07
N THR A 324 7.55 10.19 -4.96
CA THR A 324 8.20 9.62 -3.79
C THR A 324 9.43 10.45 -3.50
N THR A 325 9.32 11.37 -2.55
CA THR A 325 10.44 12.17 -2.06
C THR A 325 11.37 11.24 -1.33
N PHE A 326 12.50 10.98 -1.95
CA PHE A 326 13.52 10.03 -1.52
C PHE A 326 14.24 10.59 -0.30
N SER A 327 14.09 9.96 0.87
CA SER A 327 14.94 10.23 2.02
C SER A 327 15.85 9.05 2.39
N ASP A 328 15.71 7.90 1.72
CA ASP A 328 16.49 6.71 2.02
C ASP A 328 17.68 6.59 1.06
N SER A 329 18.88 6.45 1.64
CA SER A 329 20.12 6.12 0.94
C SER A 329 20.74 4.84 1.49
N VAL A 330 21.45 4.08 0.65
CA VAL A 330 22.37 3.03 1.10
C VAL A 330 23.77 3.59 1.01
N ASP A 331 24.41 3.83 2.16
CA ASP A 331 25.77 4.37 2.22
C ASP A 331 25.96 5.66 1.38
N GLY A 332 25.00 6.59 1.52
CA GLY A 332 24.94 7.85 0.79
C GLY A 332 24.44 7.76 -0.65
N MET A 333 24.24 6.56 -1.20
CA MET A 333 23.69 6.39 -2.55
C MET A 333 22.16 6.47 -2.55
N PRO A 334 21.56 7.32 -3.38
CA PRO A 334 20.11 7.51 -3.40
C PRO A 334 19.41 6.24 -3.87
N LEU A 335 18.34 5.86 -3.17
CA LEU A 335 17.54 4.69 -3.54
C LEU A 335 16.41 5.02 -4.52
N PRO A 336 16.07 4.09 -5.43
CA PRO A 336 14.80 4.14 -6.13
C PRO A 336 13.65 4.00 -5.12
N ALA A 337 12.45 4.38 -5.54
CA ALA A 337 11.26 4.34 -4.70
C ALA A 337 10.85 2.89 -4.55
N LEU A 338 11.25 2.30 -3.45
CA LEU A 338 10.79 1.00 -3.06
C LEU A 338 9.90 1.19 -1.84
N PRO A 339 8.69 0.59 -1.82
CA PRO A 339 7.75 0.78 -0.72
C PRO A 339 8.41 0.49 0.63
N LEU A 340 8.30 1.44 1.57
CA LEU A 340 8.91 1.34 2.91
C LEU A 340 8.38 0.12 3.68
N GLU A 341 7.13 -0.26 3.41
CA GLU A 341 6.44 -1.41 3.99
C GLU A 341 7.13 -2.74 3.66
N LEU A 342 7.94 -2.77 2.61
CA LEU A 342 8.68 -3.96 2.16
C LEU A 342 10.10 -4.01 2.71
N ARG A 343 10.54 -2.97 3.43
CA ARG A 343 11.88 -2.89 3.99
C ARG A 343 12.02 -3.93 5.12
N ILE A 344 12.97 -4.85 4.95
CA ILE A 344 13.21 -5.90 5.94
C ILE A 344 14.37 -5.53 6.88
N GLY A 345 15.33 -4.74 6.38
CA GLY A 345 16.50 -4.36 7.15
C GLY A 345 17.66 -3.87 6.29
N GLU A 346 18.74 -3.53 6.97
CA GLU A 346 20.03 -3.14 6.41
C GLU A 346 21.11 -4.05 7.00
N GLU A 347 22.03 -4.48 6.15
CA GLU A 347 23.13 -5.38 6.49
C GLU A 347 24.43 -4.73 6.05
N THR A 348 25.39 -4.65 6.96
CA THR A 348 26.76 -4.27 6.63
C THR A 348 27.62 -5.52 6.60
N GLN A 349 28.40 -5.71 5.54
CA GLN A 349 29.30 -6.83 5.37
C GLN A 349 30.71 -6.33 5.06
N GLU A 350 31.72 -6.90 5.74
CA GLU A 350 33.13 -6.73 5.36
C GLU A 350 33.48 -7.74 4.27
N LEU A 351 33.99 -7.27 3.13
CA LEU A 351 34.42 -8.09 1.99
C LEU A 351 35.95 -8.16 1.93
N GLY A 352 36.56 -8.79 2.92
CA GLY A 352 38.01 -8.85 3.07
C GLY A 352 38.57 -7.65 3.84
N GLN A 353 39.88 -7.40 3.72
CA GLN A 353 40.56 -6.40 4.56
C GLN A 353 40.34 -4.94 4.13
N ASP A 354 39.91 -4.71 2.89
CA ASP A 354 39.92 -3.37 2.29
C ASP A 354 38.57 -2.94 1.71
N TRP A 355 37.52 -3.74 1.88
CA TRP A 355 36.21 -3.46 1.31
C TRP A 355 35.10 -3.62 2.32
N ARG A 356 34.20 -2.63 2.35
CA ARG A 356 32.97 -2.63 3.13
C ARG A 356 31.77 -2.51 2.21
N GLY A 357 30.77 -3.33 2.47
CA GLY A 357 29.49 -3.33 1.77
C GLY A 357 28.35 -2.95 2.70
N SER A 358 27.48 -2.07 2.25
CA SER A 358 26.18 -1.83 2.88
C SER A 358 25.11 -2.34 1.92
N THR A 359 24.26 -3.25 2.38
CA THR A 359 23.16 -3.84 1.60
C THR A 359 21.84 -3.54 2.27
N ARG A 360 20.85 -3.12 1.50
CA ARG A 360 19.47 -2.98 1.95
C ARG A 360 18.56 -3.89 1.13
N TYR A 361 17.55 -4.46 1.79
CA TYR A 361 16.64 -5.44 1.20
C TYR A 361 15.19 -4.98 1.23
N TRP A 362 14.47 -5.31 0.16
CA TRP A 362 13.01 -5.16 0.04
C TRP A 362 12.37 -6.50 -0.35
N GLY A 363 11.27 -6.89 0.29
CA GLY A 363 10.52 -8.12 -0.04
C GLY A 363 10.70 -9.24 0.99
N SER A 364 11.21 -10.40 0.57
CA SER A 364 11.58 -11.52 1.46
C SER A 364 13.05 -11.48 1.85
N ARG A 365 13.45 -12.15 2.94
CA ARG A 365 14.89 -12.29 3.24
C ARG A 365 15.60 -13.10 2.15
N PRO A 366 16.89 -12.89 1.92
CA PRO A 366 17.68 -13.72 1.02
C PRO A 366 17.45 -15.21 1.29
N GLY A 367 17.06 -15.94 0.23
CA GLY A 367 16.78 -17.36 0.30
C GLY A 367 15.39 -17.77 0.80
N GLN A 368 14.55 -16.84 1.25
CA GLN A 368 13.18 -17.12 1.72
C GLN A 368 12.11 -16.81 0.66
N GLY A 369 12.45 -16.05 -0.39
CA GLY A 369 11.52 -15.71 -1.46
C GLY A 369 12.04 -14.60 -2.37
N ALA A 370 11.11 -13.99 -3.11
CA ALA A 370 11.39 -12.87 -3.99
C ALA A 370 11.86 -11.64 -3.19
N HIS A 371 12.90 -10.97 -3.67
CA HIS A 371 13.45 -9.78 -3.03
C HIS A 371 14.22 -8.90 -4.00
N VAL A 372 14.41 -7.66 -3.59
CA VAL A 372 15.32 -6.69 -4.20
C VAL A 372 16.40 -6.39 -3.17
N ALA A 373 17.64 -6.31 -3.60
CA ALA A 373 18.71 -5.77 -2.78
C ALA A 373 19.48 -4.71 -3.55
N MET A 374 19.84 -3.64 -2.86
CA MET A 374 20.84 -2.69 -3.32
C MET A 374 22.01 -2.77 -2.37
N SER A 375 23.18 -3.07 -2.92
CA SER A 375 24.44 -3.10 -2.21
C SER A 375 25.37 -2.02 -2.76
N VAL A 376 26.00 -1.28 -1.85
CA VAL A 376 27.03 -0.31 -2.14
C VAL A 376 28.32 -0.80 -1.51
N TYR A 377 29.32 -1.06 -2.34
CA TYR A 377 30.62 -1.54 -1.91
C TYR A 377 31.66 -0.45 -2.11
N ARG A 378 32.42 -0.16 -1.04
CA ARG A 378 33.52 0.79 -1.04
C ARG A 378 34.81 0.10 -0.63
N GLY A 379 35.92 0.41 -1.28
CA GLY A 379 37.22 -0.12 -0.90
C GLY A 379 38.38 0.37 -1.75
N GLN A 380 39.59 -0.14 -1.45
CA GLN A 380 40.79 0.26 -2.20
C GLN A 380 40.78 -0.25 -3.64
N ALA A 381 41.38 0.55 -4.53
CA ALA A 381 41.45 0.39 -5.98
C ALA A 381 42.18 -0.89 -6.44
N ILE A 382 41.60 -2.06 -6.20
CA ILE A 382 42.08 -3.33 -6.72
C ILE A 382 40.97 -3.90 -7.61
N ARG A 383 41.37 -4.46 -8.76
CA ARG A 383 40.49 -4.95 -9.85
C ARG A 383 39.26 -5.64 -9.28
N SER A 384 38.07 -5.26 -9.76
CA SER A 384 36.72 -5.66 -9.31
C SER A 384 36.38 -7.15 -9.48
N GLU A 385 37.30 -7.98 -9.96
CA GLU A 385 37.04 -9.39 -10.29
C GLU A 385 36.93 -10.38 -9.10
N PRO A 386 37.63 -10.22 -7.97
CA PRO A 386 37.65 -11.24 -6.92
C PRO A 386 36.30 -11.48 -6.24
N TRP A 387 35.51 -10.43 -5.99
CA TRP A 387 34.23 -10.53 -5.26
C TRP A 387 33.05 -10.91 -6.16
N LEU A 388 33.18 -10.76 -7.48
CA LEU A 388 32.20 -11.29 -8.44
C LEU A 388 32.14 -12.83 -8.45
N ARG A 389 33.02 -13.53 -7.71
CA ARG A 389 33.10 -15.00 -7.65
C ARG A 389 32.11 -15.63 -6.67
N ASP A 390 31.42 -14.84 -5.85
CA ASP A 390 30.59 -15.36 -4.75
C ASP A 390 29.23 -15.95 -5.18
N ILE A 391 28.89 -15.96 -6.47
CA ILE A 391 27.79 -16.77 -7.01
C ILE A 391 28.38 -17.82 -7.96
N PRO A 392 28.71 -19.03 -7.47
CA PRO A 392 29.43 -20.04 -8.25
C PRO A 392 28.66 -20.54 -9.50
N ALA A 393 27.33 -20.37 -9.52
CA ALA A 393 26.45 -20.88 -10.56
C ALA A 393 25.85 -19.77 -11.47
N ALA A 394 26.31 -18.53 -11.35
CA ALA A 394 25.78 -17.45 -12.19
C ALA A 394 26.50 -17.41 -13.55
N GLU A 395 25.71 -17.29 -14.62
CA GLU A 395 26.20 -16.89 -15.93
C GLU A 395 26.55 -15.40 -15.89
N LYS A 396 27.74 -15.04 -16.37
CA LYS A 396 28.26 -13.67 -16.36
C LYS A 396 28.38 -13.16 -17.78
N GLU A 397 27.75 -12.04 -18.06
CA GLU A 397 27.87 -11.38 -19.36
C GLU A 397 28.05 -9.86 -19.19
N PRO A 398 28.90 -9.22 -20.02
CA PRO A 398 28.87 -7.77 -20.18
C PRO A 398 27.51 -7.34 -20.70
N ALA A 399 26.88 -6.37 -20.03
CA ALA A 399 25.54 -5.92 -20.39
C ALA A 399 25.38 -4.40 -20.19
N ALA A 400 24.38 -3.84 -20.89
CA ALA A 400 23.89 -2.49 -20.63
C ALA A 400 22.48 -2.59 -20.02
N VAL A 401 22.34 -2.20 -18.75
CA VAL A 401 21.10 -2.31 -17.97
C VAL A 401 20.67 -0.89 -17.60
N GLY A 402 19.45 -0.51 -17.94
CA GLY A 402 18.98 0.87 -17.70
C GLY A 402 19.79 1.96 -18.42
N GLY A 403 20.60 1.60 -19.42
CA GLY A 403 21.54 2.52 -20.10
C GLY A 403 22.95 2.56 -19.48
N VAL A 404 23.20 1.80 -18.41
CA VAL A 404 24.50 1.74 -17.71
C VAL A 404 25.26 0.50 -18.15
N ALA A 405 26.52 0.66 -18.55
CA ALA A 405 27.40 -0.47 -18.86
C ALA A 405 27.91 -1.13 -17.57
N GLY A 406 27.89 -2.46 -17.53
CA GLY A 406 28.33 -3.23 -16.37
C GLY A 406 28.34 -4.73 -16.64
N THR A 407 28.29 -5.52 -15.57
CA THR A 407 28.24 -6.98 -15.62
C THR A 407 26.90 -7.46 -15.10
N LEU A 408 26.16 -8.20 -15.93
CA LEU A 408 24.95 -8.89 -15.52
C LEU A 408 25.28 -10.32 -15.12
N LEU A 409 24.78 -10.72 -13.97
CA LEU A 409 24.81 -12.09 -13.47
C LEU A 409 23.39 -12.62 -13.42
N THR A 410 23.15 -13.76 -14.07
CA THR A 410 21.85 -14.44 -14.02
C THR A 410 21.99 -15.84 -13.44
N TRP A 411 21.06 -16.23 -12.59
CA TRP A 411 21.02 -17.58 -12.03
C TRP A 411 19.58 -18.05 -11.82
N SER A 412 19.43 -19.36 -11.69
CA SER A 412 18.20 -19.96 -11.20
C SER A 412 18.53 -21.00 -10.14
N GLU A 413 17.70 -21.10 -9.11
CA GLU A 413 17.89 -22.02 -7.99
C GLU A 413 16.54 -22.57 -7.54
N THR A 414 16.44 -23.89 -7.38
CA THR A 414 15.25 -24.49 -6.77
C THR A 414 15.47 -24.61 -5.26
N ARG A 415 14.67 -23.89 -4.47
CA ARG A 415 14.71 -23.92 -3.00
C ARG A 415 13.42 -24.46 -2.40
N ARG A 416 13.50 -25.05 -1.21
CA ARG A 416 12.30 -25.38 -0.43
C ARG A 416 11.87 -24.16 0.39
N VAL A 417 10.73 -23.57 0.04
CA VAL A 417 10.09 -22.49 0.79
C VAL A 417 8.78 -23.01 1.36
N ASN A 418 8.59 -22.93 2.68
CA ASN A 418 7.42 -23.46 3.39
C ASN A 418 7.12 -24.95 3.08
N GLY A 419 8.17 -25.75 2.86
CA GLY A 419 8.08 -27.19 2.61
C GLY A 419 7.83 -27.62 1.16
N GLY A 420 7.58 -26.68 0.24
CA GLY A 420 7.45 -26.96 -1.20
C GLY A 420 8.65 -26.47 -2.02
N PRO A 421 9.02 -27.14 -3.14
CA PRO A 421 10.03 -26.64 -4.04
C PRO A 421 9.52 -25.37 -4.75
N ARG A 422 10.37 -24.35 -4.83
CA ARG A 422 10.14 -23.10 -5.55
C ARG A 422 11.36 -22.78 -6.40
N LEU A 423 11.14 -22.51 -7.67
CA LEU A 423 12.20 -22.05 -8.57
C LEU A 423 12.32 -20.54 -8.42
N LEU A 424 13.46 -20.10 -7.88
CA LEU A 424 13.87 -18.71 -7.80
C LEU A 424 14.74 -18.39 -9.01
N MET A 425 14.50 -17.26 -9.65
CA MET A 425 15.33 -16.73 -10.73
C MET A 425 15.91 -15.41 -10.27
N GLY A 426 17.22 -15.27 -10.31
CA GLY A 426 17.91 -14.06 -9.86
C GLY A 426 18.65 -13.38 -11.00
N ARG A 427 18.67 -12.05 -10.94
CA ARG A 427 19.51 -11.18 -11.75
C ARG A 427 20.24 -10.24 -10.83
N ARG A 428 21.55 -10.10 -11.02
CA ARG A 428 22.40 -9.17 -10.28
C ARG A 428 23.17 -8.35 -11.29
N PHE A 429 22.94 -7.05 -11.30
CA PHE A 429 23.71 -6.13 -12.14
C PHE A 429 24.71 -5.38 -11.29
N VAL A 430 25.95 -5.34 -11.77
CA VAL A 430 27.08 -4.71 -11.11
C VAL A 430 27.68 -3.67 -12.05
N TRP A 431 27.91 -2.47 -11.54
CA TRP A 431 28.69 -1.46 -12.24
C TRP A 431 29.58 -0.68 -11.26
N THR A 432 30.67 -0.14 -11.79
CA THR A 432 31.60 0.71 -11.06
C THR A 432 31.46 2.13 -11.58
N THR A 433 31.04 3.07 -10.74
CA THR A 433 30.90 4.48 -11.14
C THR A 433 32.23 5.23 -11.05
N GLU A 434 33.08 4.84 -10.10
CA GLU A 434 34.40 5.37 -9.90
C GLU A 434 35.31 4.31 -9.28
N THR A 435 36.61 4.56 -9.31
CA THR A 435 37.60 3.68 -8.68
C THR A 435 37.32 3.53 -7.19
N GLY A 436 37.14 2.30 -6.72
CA GLY A 436 36.86 2.02 -5.30
C GLY A 436 35.39 2.07 -4.90
N LEU A 437 34.48 2.26 -5.86
CA LEU A 437 33.03 2.21 -5.64
C LEU A 437 32.36 1.26 -6.63
N ALA A 438 31.61 0.28 -6.11
CA ALA A 438 30.76 -0.59 -6.90
C ALA A 438 29.33 -0.57 -6.37
N ILE A 439 28.38 -0.49 -7.29
CA ILE A 439 26.95 -0.57 -6.98
C ILE A 439 26.42 -1.87 -7.57
N VAL A 440 25.63 -2.56 -6.76
CA VAL A 440 25.06 -3.85 -7.09
C VAL A 440 23.57 -3.82 -6.83
N ILE A 441 22.79 -4.09 -7.87
CA ILE A 441 21.36 -4.28 -7.75
C ILE A 441 21.07 -5.75 -7.99
N THR A 442 20.49 -6.40 -6.99
CA THR A 442 20.02 -7.77 -7.05
C THR A 442 18.51 -7.78 -7.09
N THR A 443 17.94 -8.51 -8.04
CA THR A 443 16.51 -8.81 -8.12
C THR A 443 16.37 -10.32 -8.12
N VAL A 444 15.57 -10.86 -7.22
CA VAL A 444 15.22 -12.27 -7.16
C VAL A 444 13.73 -12.38 -7.28
N VAL A 445 13.30 -13.12 -8.30
CA VAL A 445 11.90 -13.42 -8.56
C VAL A 445 11.63 -14.87 -8.20
N ASP A 446 10.44 -15.16 -7.69
CA ASP A 446 9.98 -16.51 -7.44
C ASP A 446 9.01 -16.86 -8.58
N SER A 447 9.31 -17.89 -9.37
CA SER A 447 8.48 -18.28 -10.53
C SER A 447 7.02 -18.57 -10.17
N LEU A 448 6.74 -18.93 -8.92
CA LEU A 448 5.40 -19.18 -8.40
C LEU A 448 4.83 -17.98 -7.65
N SER A 449 5.68 -17.07 -7.20
CA SER A 449 5.26 -15.84 -6.54
C SER A 449 5.36 -14.69 -7.52
N SER A 450 4.21 -14.26 -8.01
CA SER A 450 4.13 -13.04 -8.81
C SER A 450 4.48 -11.78 -7.99
N THR A 451 4.74 -11.94 -6.67
CA THR A 451 5.18 -10.89 -5.70
C THR A 451 6.59 -10.41 -5.92
N ALA A 452 7.24 -10.83 -7.01
CA ALA A 452 8.47 -10.22 -7.42
C ALA A 452 8.16 -8.81 -7.94
N TYR A 453 8.19 -7.85 -7.01
CA TYR A 453 8.09 -6.41 -7.21
C TYR A 453 8.88 -5.95 -8.44
N ALA A 454 8.28 -6.03 -9.62
CA ALA A 454 8.91 -5.57 -10.84
C ALA A 454 8.74 -4.04 -11.00
N SER A 455 8.37 -3.33 -9.92
CA SER A 455 8.86 -1.96 -9.66
C SER A 455 10.39 -1.90 -9.60
N THR A 456 11.02 -3.07 -9.52
CA THR A 456 12.42 -3.27 -9.88
C THR A 456 12.58 -4.12 -11.13
N ASP A 457 11.99 -3.64 -12.24
CA ASP A 457 12.71 -3.80 -13.50
C ASP A 457 14.15 -3.35 -13.24
N LEU A 458 15.08 -4.29 -13.31
CA LEU A 458 16.49 -4.07 -13.05
C LEU A 458 16.98 -2.86 -13.85
N ASP A 459 16.45 -2.68 -15.08
CA ASP A 459 16.74 -1.52 -15.92
C ASP A 459 16.22 -0.21 -15.30
N SER A 460 14.98 -0.18 -14.81
CA SER A 460 14.39 1.00 -14.18
C SER A 460 15.13 1.40 -12.90
N VAL A 461 15.53 0.42 -12.08
CA VAL A 461 16.30 0.70 -10.85
C VAL A 461 17.66 1.25 -11.18
N VAL A 462 18.39 0.57 -12.06
CA VAL A 462 19.74 0.97 -12.44
C VAL A 462 19.72 2.35 -13.08
N ARG A 463 18.75 2.62 -13.97
CA ARG A 463 18.54 3.95 -14.55
C ARG A 463 18.28 4.99 -13.48
N SER A 464 17.35 4.74 -12.56
CA SER A 464 17.00 5.70 -11.50
C SER A 464 18.15 5.96 -10.53
N VAL A 465 18.98 4.97 -10.23
CA VAL A 465 20.17 5.18 -9.38
C VAL A 465 21.19 6.00 -10.16
N HIS A 466 21.46 5.64 -11.41
CA HIS A 466 22.45 6.31 -12.24
C HIS A 466 22.13 7.77 -12.57
N GLU A 467 20.88 8.07 -12.94
CA GLU A 467 20.43 9.43 -13.23
C GLU A 467 20.67 10.36 -12.04
N ARG A 468 20.49 9.85 -10.81
CA ARG A 468 20.69 10.66 -9.60
C ARG A 468 22.11 10.83 -9.16
N MET A 469 22.97 9.85 -9.44
CA MET A 469 24.40 10.01 -9.23
C MET A 469 25.02 11.05 -10.17
N SER A 470 24.32 11.35 -11.28
CA SER A 470 24.77 12.29 -12.30
C SER A 470 24.32 13.73 -12.02
N VAL A 471 23.54 13.98 -10.97
CA VAL A 471 23.14 15.33 -10.54
C VAL A 471 24.18 15.83 -9.53
N PRO A 472 24.96 16.88 -9.86
CA PRO A 472 26.03 17.41 -9.02
C PRO A 472 25.55 18.15 -7.77
#